data_AF-A0A2P5D037-F1
#
_entry.id   AF-A0A2P5D037-F1
#
_cell.length_a   1.000
_cell.length_b   1.000
_cell.length_c   1.000
_cell.angle_alpha   90.00
_cell.angle_beta   90.00
_cell.angle_gamma   90.00
#
_symmetry.space_group_name_H-M   'P 1'
#
loop_
_entity.id
_entity.type
_entity.pdbx_description
1 polymer ?
#
loop_
_entity_poly.entity_id
_entity_poly.type
_entity_poly.pdbx_seq_one_letter_code
_entity_poly.pdbx_strand_id
1 'polypeptide(L)'
;MTKSKLDGNDETFKERVEFDDETKTVRLVGLEGDVFKYYKSFTPVYQLIPKGEGSLVKSSIEYEKLSEDVPAPDKYLVMAINMARDIDEHLSKAD
;
A
#
# COMPACT_ATOMS: atom_id res chain seq x y z
N MET A 1 13.37 2.38 -0.24
CA MET A 1 12.98 3.79 -0.42
C MET A 1 12.30 3.91 -1.77
N THR A 2 10.98 3.82 -1.72
CA THR A 2 10.06 4.01 -2.82
C THR A 2 9.77 5.51 -3.00
N LYS A 3 9.61 5.92 -4.26
CA LYS A 3 9.16 7.26 -4.65
C LYS A 3 7.88 7.12 -5.45
N SER A 4 6.88 7.93 -5.14
CA SER A 4 5.60 7.95 -5.87
C SER A 4 5.13 9.38 -6.09
N LYS A 5 4.21 9.57 -7.03
CA LYS A 5 3.45 10.81 -7.16
C LYS A 5 2.06 10.62 -6.58
N LEU A 6 1.68 11.48 -5.65
CA LEU A 6 0.34 11.49 -5.03
C LEU A 6 -0.22 12.90 -5.13
N ASP A 7 -1.37 13.05 -5.78
CA ASP A 7 -2.02 14.34 -6.02
C ASP A 7 -1.08 15.40 -6.66
N GLY A 8 -0.17 14.95 -7.53
CA GLY A 8 0.81 15.79 -8.21
C GLY A 8 2.09 16.08 -7.41
N ASN A 9 2.14 15.71 -6.13
CA ASN A 9 3.32 15.88 -5.26
C ASN A 9 4.19 14.64 -5.23
N ASP A 10 5.50 14.83 -5.10
CA ASP A 10 6.43 13.72 -4.88
C ASP A 10 6.36 13.27 -3.41
N GLU A 11 6.21 11.97 -3.21
CA GLU A 11 6.21 11.33 -1.89
C GLU A 11 7.34 10.31 -1.82
N THR A 12 7.97 10.23 -0.65
CA THR A 12 9.01 9.26 -0.32
C THR A 12 8.53 8.34 0.79
N PHE A 13 8.85 7.07 0.66
CA PHE A 13 8.56 6.07 1.68
C PHE A 13 9.71 5.07 1.76
N LYS A 14 10.34 4.96 2.92
CA LYS A 14 11.35 3.96 3.22
C LYS A 14 10.72 2.89 4.09
N GLU A 15 10.85 1.66 3.67
CA GLU A 15 10.12 0.53 4.19
C GLU A 15 11.03 -0.68 4.40
N ARG A 16 10.64 -1.53 5.34
CA ARG A 16 11.06 -2.93 5.39
C ARG A 16 9.92 -3.78 4.81
N VAL A 17 10.26 -4.65 3.88
CA VAL A 17 9.30 -5.62 3.33
C VAL A 17 9.30 -6.86 4.22
N GLU A 18 8.11 -7.26 4.67
CA GLU A 18 7.89 -8.52 5.37
C GLU A 18 6.88 -9.34 4.57
N PHE A 19 7.15 -10.64 4.45
CA PHE A 19 6.31 -11.56 3.70
C PHE A 19 5.89 -12.72 4.60
N ASP A 20 4.60 -13.01 4.57
CA ASP A 20 3.99 -14.17 5.20
C ASP A 20 3.51 -15.11 4.11
N ASP A 21 4.23 -16.22 3.97
CA ASP A 21 3.97 -17.26 3.00
C ASP A 21 2.69 -18.05 3.27
N GLU A 22 2.30 -18.21 4.54
CA GLU A 22 1.13 -18.99 4.89
C GLU A 22 -0.14 -18.24 4.51
N THR A 23 -0.17 -16.93 4.78
CA THR A 23 -1.34 -16.08 4.50
C THR A 23 -1.26 -15.36 3.17
N LYS A 24 -0.14 -15.49 2.43
CA LYS A 24 0.18 -14.76 1.19
C LYS A 24 0.02 -13.25 1.38
N THR A 25 0.59 -12.75 2.47
CA THR A 25 0.52 -11.34 2.87
C THR A 25 1.88 -10.67 2.75
N VAL A 26 1.89 -9.50 2.12
CA VAL A 26 3.05 -8.59 2.10
C VAL A 26 2.73 -7.40 3.00
N ARG A 27 3.64 -7.10 3.94
CA ARG A 27 3.61 -5.91 4.80
C ARG A 27 4.77 -5.01 4.42
N LEU A 28 4.48 -3.74 4.16
CA LEU A 28 5.48 -2.70 3.92
C LEU A 28 5.63 -1.87 5.18
N VAL A 29 6.43 -2.34 6.14
CA VAL A 29 6.59 -1.69 7.44
C VAL A 29 7.38 -0.40 7.24
N GLY A 30 6.73 0.74 7.43
CA GLY A 30 7.35 2.04 7.24
C GLY A 30 8.43 2.33 8.27
N LEU A 31 9.53 2.92 7.81
CA LEU A 31 10.68 3.33 8.63
C LEU A 31 10.88 4.85 8.60
N GLU A 32 10.80 5.45 7.42
CA GLU A 32 10.95 6.90 7.17
C GLU A 32 10.09 7.30 5.97
N GLY A 33 9.84 8.61 5.78
CA GLY A 33 9.11 9.12 4.62
C GLY A 33 8.05 10.17 4.97
N ASP A 34 7.40 10.68 3.93
CA ASP A 34 6.46 11.80 4.03
C ASP A 34 5.19 11.46 4.83
N VAL A 35 4.77 10.19 4.82
CA VAL A 35 3.65 9.69 5.63
C VAL A 35 3.83 9.96 7.13
N PHE A 36 5.08 9.98 7.62
CA PHE A 36 5.37 10.19 9.04
C PHE A 36 5.25 11.63 9.51
N LYS A 37 4.93 12.56 8.60
CA LYS A 37 4.47 13.92 8.95
C LYS A 37 3.05 13.92 9.53
N TYR A 38 2.30 12.83 9.33
CA TYR A 38 0.89 12.70 9.72
C TYR A 38 0.64 11.49 10.63
N TYR A 39 1.40 10.40 10.47
CA TYR A 39 1.21 9.15 11.18
C TYR A 39 2.46 8.78 12.00
N LYS A 40 2.28 8.26 13.22
CA LYS A 40 3.38 7.70 14.03
C LYS A 40 3.85 6.35 13.48
N SER A 41 2.91 5.55 12.99
CA SER A 41 3.16 4.29 12.31
C SER A 41 2.33 4.22 11.04
N PHE A 42 2.89 3.61 10.01
CA PHE A 42 2.23 3.47 8.71
C PHE A 42 2.74 2.20 8.01
N THR A 43 1.85 1.24 7.83
CA THR A 43 2.16 -0.07 7.23
C THR A 43 1.07 -0.45 6.23
N PRO A 44 1.29 -0.23 4.93
CA PRO A 44 0.49 -0.85 3.88
C PRO A 44 0.59 -2.36 3.94
N VAL A 45 -0.55 -3.04 3.82
CA VAL A 45 -0.68 -4.49 3.86
C VAL A 45 -1.46 -4.95 2.63
N TYR A 46 -0.88 -5.89 1.90
CA TYR A 46 -1.48 -6.52 0.73
C TYR A 46 -1.61 -8.02 0.96
N GLN A 47 -2.83 -8.53 0.91
CA GLN A 47 -3.09 -9.96 1.02
C GLN A 47 -3.64 -10.48 -0.30
N LEU A 48 -2.99 -11.51 -0.84
CA LEU A 48 -3.44 -12.20 -2.04
C LEU A 48 -4.41 -13.31 -1.66
N ILE A 49 -5.63 -13.24 -2.19
CA ILE A 49 -6.71 -14.20 -1.93
C ILE A 49 -7.04 -14.89 -3.26
N PRO A 50 -6.61 -16.15 -3.48
CA PRO A 50 -6.92 -16.88 -4.71
C PRO A 50 -8.43 -16.98 -4.96
N LYS A 51 -8.85 -16.75 -6.21
CA LYS A 51 -10.24 -16.85 -6.66
C LYS A 51 -10.33 -17.40 -8.08
N GLY A 52 -10.62 -18.69 -8.20
CA GLY A 52 -10.71 -19.35 -9.51
C GLY A 52 -9.38 -19.26 -10.26
N GLU A 53 -9.43 -18.80 -11.51
CA GLU A 53 -8.24 -18.58 -12.36
C GLU A 53 -7.47 -17.29 -12.02
N GLY A 54 -8.00 -16.45 -11.13
CA GLY A 54 -7.38 -15.19 -10.74
C GLY A 54 -7.12 -15.09 -9.23
N SER A 55 -6.80 -13.88 -8.78
CA SER A 55 -6.63 -13.56 -7.36
C SER A 55 -7.26 -12.21 -7.05
N LEU A 56 -7.82 -12.08 -5.85
CA LEU A 56 -8.25 -10.81 -5.29
C LEU A 56 -7.16 -10.27 -4.38
N VAL A 57 -6.75 -9.02 -4.58
CA VAL A 57 -5.85 -8.32 -3.67
C VAL A 57 -6.68 -7.57 -2.64
N LYS A 58 -6.58 -7.97 -1.37
CA LYS A 58 -7.10 -7.19 -0.26
C LYS A 58 -6.02 -6.19 0.18
N SER A 59 -6.30 -4.91 0.01
CA SER A 59 -5.42 -3.83 0.45
C SER A 59 -5.95 -3.21 1.74
N SER A 60 -5.07 -2.99 2.71
CA SER A 60 -5.36 -2.29 3.96
C SER A 60 -4.14 -1.50 4.42
N ILE A 61 -4.33 -0.55 5.34
CA ILE A 61 -3.25 0.21 5.95
C ILE A 61 -3.41 0.11 7.46
N GLU A 62 -2.40 -0.40 8.14
CA GLU A 62 -2.28 -0.32 9.59
C GLU A 62 -1.57 0.99 9.94
N TYR A 63 -2.17 1.84 10.78
CA TYR A 63 -1.62 3.16 11.09
C TYR A 63 -1.98 3.64 12.48
N GLU A 64 -1.15 4.54 13.01
CA GLU A 64 -1.42 5.34 14.20
C GLU A 64 -1.28 6.81 13.83
N LYS A 65 -2.31 7.63 14.11
CA LYS A 65 -2.28 9.07 13.84
C LYS A 65 -1.31 9.80 14.79
N LEU A 66 -0.67 10.87 14.31
CA LEU A 66 0.08 11.77 15.20
C LEU A 66 -0.84 12.51 16.18
N SER A 67 -2.03 12.87 15.74
CA SER A 67 -3.07 13.56 16.52
C SER A 67 -4.47 13.26 15.95
N GLU A 68 -5.52 13.53 16.72
CA GLU A 68 -6.90 13.13 16.37
C GLU A 68 -7.43 13.81 15.10
N ASP A 69 -6.94 15.01 14.79
CA ASP A 69 -7.29 15.84 13.62
C ASP A 69 -6.71 15.32 12.31
N VAL A 70 -5.70 14.43 12.35
CA VAL A 70 -5.16 13.81 11.14
C VAL A 70 -6.24 12.91 10.50
N PRO A 71 -6.52 13.04 9.19
CA PRO A 71 -7.50 12.18 8.52
C PRO A 71 -7.01 10.72 8.38
N ALA A 72 -7.95 9.82 8.10
CA ALA A 72 -7.60 8.46 7.68
C ALA A 72 -6.77 8.49 6.38
N PRO A 73 -5.89 7.51 6.13
CA PRO A 73 -4.98 7.51 4.99
C PRO A 73 -5.65 7.12 3.65
N ASP A 74 -6.87 7.60 3.41
CA ASP A 74 -7.71 7.18 2.28
C ASP A 74 -7.04 7.47 0.92
N LYS A 75 -6.31 8.60 0.81
CA LYS A 75 -5.55 8.93 -0.40
C LYS A 75 -4.52 7.86 -0.77
N TYR A 76 -3.88 7.24 0.23
CA TYR A 76 -2.90 6.18 0.02
C TYR A 76 -3.58 4.85 -0.33
N LEU A 77 -4.77 4.60 0.22
CA LEU A 77 -5.58 3.42 -0.17
C LEU A 77 -6.07 3.53 -1.62
N VAL A 78 -6.49 4.71 -2.06
CA VAL A 78 -6.85 4.97 -3.46
C VAL A 78 -5.65 4.77 -4.38
N MET A 79 -4.46 5.23 -4.00
CA MET A 79 -3.22 4.95 -4.73
C MET A 79 -2.97 3.44 -4.86
N ALA A 80 -3.12 2.67 -3.78
CA ALA A 80 -2.99 1.22 -3.79
C ALA A 80 -3.97 0.54 -4.76
N ILE A 81 -5.23 0.99 -4.79
CA ILE A 81 -6.25 0.48 -5.72
C ILE A 81 -5.88 0.78 -7.17
N ASN A 82 -5.39 2.00 -7.45
CA ASN A 82 -4.97 2.37 -8.81
C ASN A 82 -3.77 1.54 -9.27
N MET A 83 -2.76 1.34 -8.42
CA MET A 83 -1.62 0.46 -8.74
C MET A 83 -2.07 -0.97 -9.03
N ALA A 84 -2.99 -1.51 -8.23
CA ALA A 84 -3.52 -2.86 -8.47
C ALA A 84 -4.24 -2.97 -9.82
N ARG A 85 -4.98 -1.93 -10.23
CA ARG A 85 -5.63 -1.87 -11.55
C ARG A 85 -4.61 -1.80 -12.69
N ASP A 86 -3.56 -0.99 -12.54
CA ASP A 86 -2.53 -0.85 -13.57
C ASP A 86 -1.77 -2.18 -13.78
N ILE A 87 -1.49 -2.90 -12.69
CA ILE A 87 -0.90 -4.25 -12.74
C ILE A 87 -1.85 -5.23 -13.42
N ASP A 88 -3.13 -5.24 -13.04
CA ASP A 88 -4.15 -6.11 -13.63
C ASP A 88 -4.28 -5.86 -15.15
N GLU A 89 -4.36 -4.59 -15.57
CA GLU A 89 -4.40 -4.22 -16.99
C GLU A 89 -3.13 -4.61 -17.74
N HIS A 90 -1.95 -4.48 -17.10
CA HIS A 90 -0.69 -4.89 -17.71
C HIS A 90 -0.61 -6.41 -17.89
N LEU A 91 -1.00 -7.19 -16.88
CA LEU A 91 -0.99 -8.64 -16.92
C LEU A 91 -2.03 -9.19 -17.90
N SER A 92 -3.21 -8.55 -17.98
CA SER A 92 -4.27 -8.92 -18.93
C SER A 92 -3.89 -8.69 -20.40
N LYS A 93 -2.86 -7.86 -20.66
CA LYS A 93 -2.33 -7.59 -21.99
C LYS A 93 -1.08 -8.42 -22.33
N ALA A 94 -0.60 -9.22 -21.39
CA ALA A 94 0.59 -10.05 -21.57
C ALA A 94 0.28 -11.44 -22.18
N ASP A 95 -0.98 -11.68 -22.56
CA ASP A 95 -1.48 -12.87 -23.27
C ASP A 95 -1.53 -12.69 -24.80
#